data_AF-A0A6M3RY40-F1
#
_entry.id   AF-A0A6M3RY40-F1
#
_cell.length_a   1.000
_cell.length_b   1.000
_cell.length_c   1.000
_cell.angle_alpha   90.00
_cell.angle_beta   90.00
_cell.angle_gamma   90.00
#
_symmetry.space_group_name_H-M   'P 1'
#
loop_
_entity.id
_entity.type
_entity.pdbx_description
1 polymer ?
#
loop_
_entity_poly.entity_id
_entity_poly.type
_entity_poly.pdbx_seq_one_letter_code
_entity_poly.pdbx_strand_id
1 'polypeptide(L)'
;RFGAVMCCCGPCAMYRRSALLLLLDQYESQFFWGKPSDFGEDRHLTILMLKAGFRTEYVPDAIAATVVPDRMGPYLRQQLRWARSTFRDTFLALRLLPGLDRYITLDVVGQNLGPLLLAFAVLAGVAQVALTATVPLWTVMMIATMTMIRCSVAAFRARQLRFLAFSLHTPINLFFLLPLKAYALCTLT
;
A
#
# COMPACT_ATOMS: atom_id res chain seq x y z
N ARG A 1 -5.42 -9.00 17.42
CA ARG A 1 -6.15 -8.03 18.24
C ARG A 1 -6.28 -6.74 17.44
N PHE A 2 -7.35 -5.97 17.65
CA PHE A 2 -7.51 -4.62 17.08
C PHE A 2 -6.34 -3.71 17.50
N GLY A 3 -5.84 -2.87 16.59
CA GLY A 3 -4.77 -1.89 16.86
C GLY A 3 -3.37 -2.23 16.31
N ALA A 4 -3.16 -3.43 15.78
CA ALA A 4 -1.90 -3.79 15.13
C ALA A 4 -1.83 -3.33 13.67
N VAL A 5 -0.63 -2.92 13.24
CA VAL A 5 -0.35 -2.38 11.91
C VAL A 5 0.57 -3.30 11.12
N MET A 6 0.34 -3.35 9.80
CA MET A 6 1.17 -4.11 8.85
C MET A 6 2.39 -3.34 8.33
N CYS A 7 2.54 -2.09 8.74
CA CYS A 7 3.70 -1.29 8.44
C CYS A 7 3.88 -0.25 9.55
N CYS A 8 4.95 -0.36 10.33
CA CYS A 8 5.43 0.72 11.19
C CYS A 8 6.29 1.67 10.36
N CYS A 9 5.70 2.76 9.88
CA CYS A 9 6.38 3.70 8.97
C CYS A 9 7.66 4.29 9.59
N GLY A 10 8.77 4.22 8.87
CA GLY A 10 10.11 4.61 9.31
C GLY A 10 10.22 6.03 9.86
N PRO A 11 9.50 7.04 9.34
CA PRO A 11 9.58 8.39 9.90
C PRO A 11 9.08 8.54 11.34
N CYS A 12 8.25 7.61 11.83
CA CYS A 12 7.72 7.64 13.19
C CYS A 12 7.47 6.21 13.71
N ALA A 13 8.54 5.43 13.81
CA ALA A 13 8.52 4.09 14.38
C ALA A 13 9.53 3.96 15.52
N MET A 14 9.13 3.28 16.60
CA MET A 14 10.00 2.97 17.73
C MET A 14 9.91 1.47 18.04
N TYR A 15 11.07 0.85 18.25
CA TYR A 15 11.17 -0.57 18.54
C TYR A 15 11.92 -0.80 19.84
N ARG A 16 11.48 -1.79 20.62
CA ARG A 16 12.24 -2.25 21.78
C ARG A 16 13.54 -2.85 21.28
N ARG A 17 14.69 -2.33 21.76
CA ARG A 17 16.03 -2.81 21.36
C ARG A 17 16.17 -4.32 21.43
N SER A 18 15.71 -4.95 22.52
CA SER A 18 15.80 -6.41 22.67
C SER A 18 15.00 -7.18 21.62
N ALA A 19 13.85 -6.68 21.19
CA ALA A 19 13.06 -7.29 20.11
C ALA A 19 13.73 -7.09 18.74
N LEU A 20 14.30 -5.91 18.50
CA LEU A 20 15.01 -5.61 17.26
C LEU A 20 16.25 -6.48 17.08
N LEU A 21 17.08 -6.60 18.13
CA LEU A 21 18.31 -7.40 18.07
C LEU A 21 18.05 -8.89 17.79
N LEU A 22 16.90 -9.43 18.22
CA LEU A 22 16.53 -10.82 17.93
C LEU A 22 16.24 -11.07 16.45
N LEU A 23 15.95 -10.02 15.69
CA LEU A 23 15.50 -10.10 14.30
C LEU A 23 16.49 -9.43 13.33
N LEU A 24 17.54 -8.79 13.84
CA LEU A 24 18.45 -7.97 13.05
C LEU A 24 19.18 -8.79 11.98
N ASP A 25 19.72 -9.95 12.36
CA ASP A 25 20.41 -10.84 11.40
C ASP A 25 19.47 -11.30 10.28
N GLN A 26 18.22 -11.63 10.61
CA GLN A 26 17.20 -12.02 9.62
C GLN A 26 16.78 -10.86 8.74
N TYR A 27 16.73 -9.65 9.31
CA TYR A 27 16.38 -8.43 8.59
C TYR A 27 17.50 -8.01 7.62
N GLU A 28 18.77 -8.14 8.01
CA GLU A 28 19.92 -7.78 7.19
C GLU A 28 20.26 -8.81 6.10
N SER A 29 20.07 -10.11 6.38
CA SER A 29 20.36 -11.20 5.45
C SER A 29 19.21 -11.56 4.51
N GLN A 30 18.30 -10.61 4.24
CA GLN A 30 17.11 -10.87 3.44
C GLN A 30 17.46 -11.11 1.96
N PHE A 31 16.94 -12.21 1.42
CA PHE A 31 16.94 -12.49 -0.02
C PHE A 31 15.53 -12.48 -0.59
N PHE A 32 15.35 -11.84 -1.74
CA PHE A 32 14.18 -12.01 -2.59
C PHE A 32 14.63 -12.58 -3.93
N TRP A 33 14.08 -13.75 -4.30
CA TRP A 33 14.42 -14.45 -5.55
C TRP A 33 15.94 -14.61 -5.78
N GLY A 34 16.68 -14.88 -4.69
CA GLY A 34 18.13 -15.09 -4.73
C GLY A 34 18.97 -13.82 -4.78
N LYS A 35 18.35 -12.62 -4.79
CA LYS A 35 19.06 -11.34 -4.68
C LYS A 35 18.91 -10.75 -3.27
N PRO A 36 19.96 -10.11 -2.72
CA PRO A 36 19.83 -9.39 -1.46
C PRO A 36 18.80 -8.27 -1.63
N SER A 37 17.86 -8.20 -0.68
CA SER A 37 16.87 -7.13 -0.65
C SER A 37 17.53 -5.83 -0.18
N ASP A 38 17.18 -4.70 -0.80
CA ASP A 38 17.59 -3.38 -0.33
C ASP A 38 17.21 -3.20 1.16
N PHE A 39 18.17 -2.72 1.95
CA PHE A 39 17.99 -2.39 3.37
C PHE A 39 16.94 -1.27 3.53
N GLY A 40 16.06 -1.37 4.54
CA GLY A 40 15.22 -0.24 4.97
C GLY A 40 13.73 -0.34 4.67
N GLU A 41 13.16 -1.54 4.55
CA GLU A 41 11.73 -1.69 4.25
C GLU A 41 10.93 -1.95 5.53
N ASP A 42 10.32 -0.87 6.03
CA ASP A 42 9.50 -0.78 7.24
C ASP A 42 8.50 -1.94 7.40
N ARG A 43 7.81 -2.27 6.30
CA ARG A 43 6.81 -3.33 6.25
C ARG A 43 7.44 -4.70 6.46
N HIS A 44 8.63 -4.97 5.93
CA HIS A 44 9.33 -6.22 6.14
C HIS A 44 9.70 -6.43 7.61
N LEU A 45 10.32 -5.43 8.24
CA LEU A 45 10.64 -5.48 9.67
C LEU A 45 9.39 -5.70 10.52
N THR A 46 8.29 -5.02 10.17
CA THR A 46 6.99 -5.20 10.82
C THR A 46 6.49 -6.65 10.69
N ILE A 47 6.62 -7.25 9.50
CA ILE A 47 6.25 -8.65 9.26
C ILE A 47 7.11 -9.61 10.10
N LEU A 48 8.43 -9.38 10.20
CA LEU A 48 9.32 -10.19 11.03
C LEU A 48 8.94 -10.09 12.51
N MET A 49 8.64 -8.88 12.99
CA MET A 49 8.18 -8.64 14.37
C MET A 49 6.89 -9.41 14.65
N LEU A 50 5.90 -9.32 13.75
CA LEU A 50 4.63 -10.04 13.88
C LEU A 50 4.84 -11.56 13.83
N LYS A 51 5.71 -12.06 12.95
CA LYS A 51 6.05 -13.48 12.82
C LYS A 51 6.72 -14.02 14.10
N ALA A 52 7.54 -13.21 14.76
CA ALA A 52 8.18 -13.54 16.02
C ALA A 52 7.22 -13.43 17.25
N GLY A 53 5.95 -13.10 17.02
CA GLY A 53 4.94 -12.98 18.08
C GLY A 53 4.94 -11.64 18.82
N PHE A 54 5.73 -10.66 18.35
CA PHE A 54 5.68 -9.31 18.88
C PHE A 54 4.44 -8.57 18.41
N ARG A 55 4.09 -7.51 19.14
CA ARG A 55 2.95 -6.66 18.83
C ARG A 55 3.43 -5.35 18.21
N THR A 56 2.66 -4.89 17.24
CA THR A 56 2.77 -3.55 16.66
C THR A 56 1.54 -2.77 17.08
N GLU A 57 1.68 -1.47 17.33
CA GLU A 57 0.58 -0.63 17.78
C GLU A 57 0.65 0.73 17.08
N TYR A 58 -0.50 1.24 16.66
CA TYR A 58 -0.62 2.61 16.16
C TYR A 58 -0.84 3.58 17.32
N VAL A 59 0.00 4.60 17.42
CA VAL A 59 -0.11 5.66 18.45
C VAL A 59 -0.52 6.97 17.76
N PRO A 60 -1.79 7.43 17.91
CA PRO A 60 -2.28 8.62 17.23
C PRO A 60 -1.51 9.91 17.57
N ASP A 61 -0.99 9.99 18.79
CA ASP A 61 -0.26 11.15 19.29
C ASP A 61 1.22 11.17 18.86
N ALA A 62 1.72 10.08 18.27
CA ALA A 62 3.06 10.02 17.70
C ALA A 62 3.07 10.68 16.31
N ILE A 63 3.40 11.98 16.29
CA ILE A 63 3.36 12.82 15.08
C ILE A 63 4.80 13.12 14.63
N ALA A 64 5.08 12.87 13.35
CA ALA A 64 6.34 13.27 12.70
C ALA A 64 6.05 14.09 11.44
N ALA A 65 6.82 15.16 11.24
CA ALA A 65 6.85 15.91 9.98
C ALA A 65 7.93 15.32 9.07
N THR A 66 7.60 15.11 7.80
CA THR A 66 8.50 14.51 6.83
C THR A 66 8.60 15.35 5.58
N VAL A 67 9.75 15.25 4.91
CA VAL A 67 9.94 15.84 3.59
C VAL A 67 9.21 14.97 2.57
N VAL A 68 8.32 15.58 1.80
CA VAL A 68 7.62 14.93 0.69
C VAL A 68 8.14 15.48 -0.64
N PRO A 69 8.21 14.65 -1.70
CA PRO A 69 8.53 15.13 -3.03
C PRO A 69 7.56 16.23 -3.50
N ASP A 70 8.13 17.35 -3.94
CA ASP A 70 7.41 18.49 -4.52
C ASP A 70 7.31 18.40 -6.06
N ARG A 71 8.05 17.46 -6.67
CA ARG A 71 8.11 17.24 -8.12
C ARG A 71 7.67 15.83 -8.50
N MET A 72 7.06 15.71 -9.67
CA MET A 72 6.52 14.43 -10.18
C MET A 72 7.59 13.35 -10.35
N GLY A 73 8.78 13.69 -10.87
CA GLY A 73 9.85 12.70 -11.11
C GLY A 73 10.30 11.98 -9.82
N PRO A 74 10.75 12.70 -8.78
CA PRO A 74 11.06 12.11 -7.48
C PRO A 74 9.87 11.39 -6.84
N TYR A 75 8.65 11.93 -6.96
CA TYR A 75 7.43 11.29 -6.47
C TYR A 75 7.20 9.91 -7.09
N LEU A 76 7.28 9.78 -8.42
CA LEU A 76 7.08 8.50 -9.10
C LEU A 76 8.17 7.49 -8.75
N ARG A 77 9.44 7.91 -8.61
CA ARG A 77 10.52 7.02 -8.16
C ARG A 77 10.25 6.48 -6.75
N GLN A 78 9.74 7.32 -5.85
CA GLN A 78 9.34 6.89 -4.51
C GLN A 78 8.18 5.91 -4.55
N GLN A 79 7.13 6.20 -5.32
CA GLN A 79 5.99 5.29 -5.49
C GLN A 79 6.39 3.95 -6.11
N LEU A 80 7.37 3.94 -7.03
CA LEU A 80 7.88 2.71 -7.66
C LEU A 80 8.58 1.82 -6.63
N ARG A 81 9.42 2.42 -5.78
CA ARG A 81 10.08 1.70 -4.68
C ARG A 81 9.04 1.09 -3.73
N TRP A 82 8.06 1.90 -3.30
CA TRP A 82 6.99 1.45 -2.42
C TRP A 82 6.13 0.35 -3.03
N ALA A 83 5.82 0.44 -4.32
CA ALA A 83 5.06 -0.59 -5.02
C ALA A 83 5.83 -1.92 -5.06
N ARG A 84 7.13 -1.90 -5.40
CA ARG A 84 7.98 -3.09 -5.42
C ARG A 84 8.07 -3.76 -4.05
N SER A 85 8.35 -2.99 -2.99
CA SER A 85 8.40 -3.61 -1.64
C SER A 85 7.03 -4.12 -1.21
N THR A 86 5.95 -3.39 -1.51
CA THR A 86 4.59 -3.85 -1.16
C THR A 86 4.27 -5.19 -1.81
N PHE A 87 4.61 -5.39 -3.09
CA PHE A 87 4.39 -6.69 -3.74
C PHE A 87 5.22 -7.80 -3.10
N ARG A 88 6.53 -7.59 -2.93
CA ARG A 88 7.43 -8.55 -2.27
C ARG A 88 6.91 -8.94 -0.88
N ASP A 89 6.61 -7.95 -0.06
CA ASP A 89 6.18 -8.14 1.31
C ASP A 89 4.80 -8.77 1.39
N THR A 90 3.91 -8.47 0.44
CA THR A 90 2.62 -9.15 0.34
C THR A 90 2.84 -10.65 0.08
N PHE A 91 3.67 -11.03 -0.89
CA PHE A 91 3.96 -12.45 -1.17
C PHE A 91 4.54 -13.19 0.05
N LEU A 92 5.43 -12.53 0.82
CA LEU A 92 5.98 -13.09 2.05
C LEU A 92 4.92 -13.19 3.15
N ALA A 93 4.09 -12.15 3.30
CA ALA A 93 3.05 -12.06 4.31
C ALA A 93 1.89 -13.02 4.06
N LEU A 94 1.63 -13.46 2.81
CA LEU A 94 0.53 -14.38 2.47
C LEU A 94 0.51 -15.63 3.38
N ARG A 95 1.69 -16.17 3.73
CA ARG A 95 1.81 -17.35 4.60
C ARG A 95 1.51 -17.04 6.08
N LEU A 96 1.64 -15.78 6.47
CA LEU A 96 1.43 -15.30 7.84
C LEU A 96 0.00 -14.82 8.07
N LEU A 97 -0.70 -14.38 7.02
CA LEU A 97 -2.08 -13.86 7.11
C LEU A 97 -3.07 -14.74 7.87
N PRO A 98 -3.07 -16.09 7.76
CA PRO A 98 -4.00 -16.93 8.51
C PRO A 98 -3.77 -16.90 10.04
N GLY A 99 -2.54 -16.58 10.47
CA GLY A 99 -2.17 -16.46 11.88
C GLY A 99 -2.33 -15.05 12.45
N LEU A 100 -2.63 -14.06 11.60
CA LEU A 100 -2.85 -12.67 12.01
C LEU A 100 -4.31 -12.42 12.37
N ASP A 101 -4.55 -11.27 13.00
CA ASP A 101 -5.92 -10.84 13.32
C ASP A 101 -6.77 -10.66 12.05
N ARG A 102 -8.06 -11.03 12.13
CA ARG A 102 -9.00 -10.95 11.01
C ARG A 102 -9.08 -9.55 10.41
N TYR A 103 -8.99 -8.49 11.22
CA TYR A 103 -9.03 -7.12 10.73
C TYR A 103 -7.79 -6.76 9.91
N ILE A 104 -6.61 -7.22 10.33
CA ILE A 104 -5.37 -7.03 9.60
C ILE A 104 -5.42 -7.76 8.26
N THR A 105 -5.90 -9.01 8.27
CA THR A 105 -6.04 -9.79 7.04
C THR A 105 -7.02 -9.13 6.07
N LEU A 106 -8.15 -8.61 6.56
CA LEU A 106 -9.10 -7.85 5.74
C LEU A 106 -8.48 -6.57 5.17
N ASP A 107 -7.70 -5.83 5.97
CA ASP A 107 -7.00 -4.62 5.53
C ASP A 107 -5.96 -4.94 4.43
N VAL A 108 -5.14 -5.98 4.61
CA VAL A 108 -4.15 -6.41 3.61
C VAL A 108 -4.82 -6.87 2.31
N VAL A 109 -5.88 -7.66 2.42
CA VAL A 109 -6.65 -8.11 1.25
C VAL A 109 -7.28 -6.91 0.54
N GLY A 110 -7.88 -5.98 1.28
CA GLY A 110 -8.48 -4.77 0.72
C GLY A 110 -7.46 -3.87 0.00
N GLN A 111 -6.29 -3.66 0.60
CA GLN A 111 -5.21 -2.85 0.01
C GLN A 111 -4.66 -3.44 -1.30
N ASN A 112 -4.64 -4.76 -1.43
CA ASN A 112 -4.17 -5.45 -2.64
C ASN A 112 -5.27 -5.62 -3.69
N LEU A 113 -6.50 -5.93 -3.28
CA LEU A 113 -7.62 -6.18 -4.18
C LEU A 113 -8.11 -4.88 -4.85
N GLY A 114 -8.13 -3.76 -4.12
CA GLY A 114 -8.59 -2.47 -4.65
C GLY A 114 -7.90 -2.04 -5.95
N PRO A 115 -6.55 -1.98 -6.00
CA PRO A 115 -5.82 -1.69 -7.23
C PRO A 115 -6.06 -2.67 -8.37
N LEU A 116 -6.27 -3.96 -8.08
CA LEU A 116 -6.56 -4.98 -9.09
C LEU A 116 -7.95 -4.79 -9.70
N LEU A 117 -8.96 -4.53 -8.88
CA LEU A 117 -10.32 -4.23 -9.35
C LEU A 117 -10.35 -2.94 -10.17
N LEU A 118 -9.58 -1.92 -9.77
CA LEU A 118 -9.42 -0.70 -10.54
C LEU A 118 -8.75 -0.98 -11.89
N ALA A 119 -7.69 -1.80 -11.92
CA ALA A 119 -7.04 -2.21 -13.16
C ALA A 119 -8.02 -2.90 -14.10
N PHE A 120 -8.79 -3.85 -13.58
CA PHE A 120 -9.80 -4.58 -14.33
C PHE A 120 -10.88 -3.65 -14.89
N ALA A 121 -11.40 -2.72 -14.09
CA ALA A 121 -12.40 -1.74 -14.54
C ALA A 121 -11.87 -0.85 -15.67
N VAL A 122 -10.62 -0.38 -15.57
CA VAL A 122 -9.97 0.42 -16.61
C VAL A 122 -9.79 -0.39 -17.89
N LEU A 123 -9.28 -1.63 -17.79
CA LEU A 123 -9.11 -2.51 -18.95
C LEU A 123 -10.44 -2.83 -19.64
N ALA A 124 -11.49 -3.12 -18.88
CA ALA A 124 -12.84 -3.32 -19.41
C ALA A 124 -13.38 -2.07 -20.12
N GLY A 125 -13.15 -0.88 -19.54
CA GLY A 125 -13.50 0.39 -20.17
C GLY A 125 -12.76 0.62 -21.49
N VAL A 126 -11.45 0.34 -21.54
CA VAL A 126 -10.64 0.44 -22.77
C VAL A 126 -11.13 -0.56 -23.82
N ALA A 127 -11.41 -1.81 -23.42
CA ALA A 127 -11.93 -2.82 -24.33
C ALA A 127 -13.30 -2.43 -24.91
N GLN A 128 -14.19 -1.84 -24.11
CA GLN A 128 -15.46 -1.31 -24.59
C GLN A 128 -15.26 -0.23 -25.66
N VAL A 129 -14.37 0.73 -25.43
CA VAL A 129 -14.04 1.77 -26.42
C VAL A 129 -13.50 1.13 -27.70
N ALA A 130 -12.57 0.19 -27.58
CA ALA A 130 -11.94 -0.45 -28.73
C ALA A 130 -12.92 -1.25 -29.59
N LEU A 131 -13.89 -1.93 -28.97
CA LEU A 131 -14.85 -2.80 -29.67
C LEU A 131 -16.09 -2.06 -30.19
N THR A 132 -16.54 -1.01 -29.50
CA THR A 132 -17.83 -0.36 -29.80
C THR A 132 -17.69 1.10 -30.21
N ALA A 133 -16.49 1.70 -30.12
CA ALA A 133 -16.24 3.12 -30.30
C ALA A 133 -17.12 4.04 -29.40
N THR A 134 -17.72 3.49 -28.35
CA THR A 134 -18.54 4.23 -27.38
C THR A 134 -17.74 4.60 -26.15
N VAL A 135 -18.08 5.74 -25.54
CA VAL A 135 -17.48 6.17 -24.27
C VAL A 135 -18.03 5.28 -23.13
N PRO A 136 -17.18 4.69 -22.28
CA PRO A 136 -17.59 3.77 -21.21
C PRO A 136 -18.10 4.56 -19.99
N LEU A 137 -19.22 5.27 -20.17
CA LEU A 137 -19.78 6.19 -19.17
C LEU A 137 -20.05 5.49 -17.84
N TRP A 138 -20.55 4.26 -17.87
CA TRP A 138 -20.80 3.46 -16.67
C TRP A 138 -19.54 3.20 -15.86
N THR A 139 -18.43 2.84 -16.51
CA THR A 139 -17.14 2.63 -15.86
C THR A 139 -16.63 3.90 -15.22
N VAL A 140 -16.70 5.03 -15.93
CA VAL A 140 -16.29 6.35 -15.42
C VAL A 140 -17.13 6.74 -14.21
N MET A 141 -18.45 6.62 -14.29
CA MET A 141 -19.38 6.94 -13.20
C MET A 141 -19.17 6.03 -11.99
N MET A 142 -18.90 4.74 -12.19
CA MET A 142 -18.59 3.81 -11.11
C MET A 142 -17.31 4.19 -10.37
N ILE A 143 -16.22 4.48 -11.09
CA ILE A 143 -14.94 4.91 -10.49
C ILE A 143 -15.11 6.23 -9.73
N ALA A 144 -15.82 7.20 -10.31
CA ALA A 144 -16.10 8.48 -9.67
C ALA A 144 -16.93 8.30 -8.38
N THR A 145 -18.00 7.50 -8.45
CA THR A 145 -18.89 7.23 -7.31
C THR A 145 -18.16 6.51 -6.18
N MET A 146 -17.39 5.46 -6.49
CA MET A 146 -16.59 4.72 -5.49
C MET A 146 -15.52 5.61 -4.84
N THR A 147 -14.87 6.47 -5.64
CA THR A 147 -13.93 7.47 -5.11
C THR A 147 -14.61 8.40 -4.13
N MET A 148 -15.76 8.97 -4.51
CA MET A 148 -16.51 9.90 -3.67
C MET A 148 -17.00 9.24 -2.39
N ILE A 149 -17.50 8.00 -2.45
CA ILE A 149 -17.91 7.24 -1.25
C ILE A 149 -16.71 7.05 -0.33
N ARG A 150 -15.56 6.59 -0.85
CA ARG A 150 -14.35 6.37 -0.04
C ARG A 150 -13.86 7.66 0.63
N CYS A 151 -13.79 8.76 -0.12
CA CYS A 151 -13.38 10.06 0.39
C CYS A 151 -14.36 10.61 1.43
N SER A 152 -15.67 10.45 1.21
CA SER A 152 -16.70 10.86 2.17
C SER A 152 -16.65 10.06 3.47
N VAL A 153 -16.48 8.74 3.38
CA VAL A 153 -16.32 7.88 4.57
C VAL A 153 -15.05 8.27 5.34
N ALA A 154 -13.94 8.53 4.64
CA ALA A 154 -12.71 8.99 5.27
C ALA A 154 -12.88 10.36 5.95
N ALA A 155 -13.52 11.31 5.27
CA ALA A 155 -13.78 12.65 5.82
C ALA A 155 -14.68 12.60 7.05
N PHE A 156 -15.73 11.77 7.03
CA PHE A 156 -16.63 11.58 8.15
C PHE A 156 -15.93 10.93 9.35
N ARG A 157 -15.19 9.83 9.13
CA ARG A 157 -14.50 9.11 10.21
C ARG A 157 -13.37 9.92 10.83
N ALA A 158 -12.63 10.67 10.02
CA ALA A 158 -11.56 11.53 10.50
C ALA A 158 -12.04 12.92 10.98
N ARG A 159 -13.35 13.22 10.83
CA ARG A 159 -13.98 14.52 11.13
C ARG A 159 -13.27 15.71 10.47
N GLN A 160 -12.76 15.51 9.26
CA GLN A 160 -11.95 16.51 8.55
C GLN A 160 -12.27 16.52 7.06
N LEU A 161 -12.74 17.66 6.57
CA LEU A 161 -13.15 17.81 5.16
C LEU A 161 -11.98 17.73 4.17
N ARG A 162 -10.75 17.94 4.64
CA ARG A 162 -9.54 17.81 3.80
C ARG A 162 -9.42 16.45 3.10
N PHE A 163 -10.04 15.41 3.66
CA PHE A 163 -10.03 14.09 3.02
C PHE A 163 -10.83 14.02 1.72
N LEU A 164 -11.75 14.96 1.46
CA LEU A 164 -12.44 15.08 0.18
C LEU A 164 -11.50 15.48 -0.96
N ALA A 165 -10.43 16.25 -0.65
CA ALA A 165 -9.43 16.62 -1.64
C ALA A 165 -8.65 15.40 -2.18
N PHE A 166 -8.64 14.26 -1.47
CA PHE A 166 -8.07 13.01 -2.01
C PHE A 166 -8.82 12.50 -3.25
N SER A 167 -10.02 12.97 -3.55
CA SER A 167 -10.69 12.65 -4.82
C SER A 167 -9.87 13.10 -6.04
N LEU A 168 -9.11 14.20 -5.91
CA LEU A 168 -8.16 14.68 -6.92
C LEU A 168 -6.96 13.75 -7.11
N HIS A 169 -6.74 12.80 -6.19
CA HIS A 169 -5.70 11.80 -6.32
C HIS A 169 -6.10 10.65 -7.28
N THR A 170 -7.39 10.45 -7.53
CA THR A 170 -7.89 9.40 -8.44
C THR A 170 -7.31 9.50 -9.86
N PRO A 171 -7.30 10.66 -10.55
CA PRO A 171 -6.65 10.76 -11.86
C PRO A 171 -5.15 10.44 -11.79
N ILE A 172 -4.44 10.88 -10.74
CA ILE A 172 -3.02 10.55 -10.55
C ILE A 172 -2.85 9.02 -10.45
N ASN A 173 -3.73 8.36 -9.69
CA ASN A 173 -3.70 6.92 -9.53
C ASN A 173 -4.00 6.19 -10.85
N LEU A 174 -4.96 6.66 -11.63
CA LEU A 174 -5.34 6.06 -12.92
C LEU A 174 -4.23 6.19 -13.98
N PHE A 175 -3.69 7.40 -14.17
CA PHE A 175 -2.77 7.67 -15.28
C PHE A 175 -1.31 7.39 -14.95
N PHE A 176 -0.89 7.53 -13.69
CA PHE A 176 0.51 7.37 -13.31
C PHE A 176 0.74 6.14 -12.44
N LEU A 177 0.03 6.02 -11.31
CA LEU A 177 0.36 4.98 -10.32
C LEU A 177 -0.04 3.58 -10.77
N LEU A 178 -1.15 3.43 -11.51
CA LEU A 178 -1.62 2.14 -11.98
C LEU A 178 -0.66 1.52 -13.02
N PRO A 179 -0.25 2.22 -14.10
CA PRO A 179 0.82 1.73 -14.98
C PRO A 179 2.14 1.48 -14.25
N LEU A 180 2.49 2.37 -13.31
CA LEU A 180 3.72 2.24 -12.53
C LEU A 180 3.71 1.02 -11.61
N LYS A 181 2.56 0.65 -11.02
CA LYS A 181 2.38 -0.60 -10.27
C LYS A 181 2.47 -1.82 -11.17
N ALA A 182 1.88 -1.78 -12.36
CA ALA A 182 2.04 -2.86 -13.34
C ALA A 182 3.52 -3.05 -13.72
N TYR A 183 4.22 -1.95 -14.02
CA TYR A 183 5.67 -1.97 -14.29
C TYR A 183 6.47 -2.48 -13.09
N ALA A 184 6.13 -2.07 -11.86
CA ALA A 184 6.76 -2.53 -10.63
C ALA A 184 6.64 -4.05 -10.49
N LEU A 185 5.46 -4.61 -10.76
CA LEU A 185 5.18 -6.05 -10.70
C LEU A 185 6.01 -6.83 -11.74
N CYS A 186 6.10 -6.33 -12.97
CA CYS A 186 6.90 -6.96 -14.04
C CYS A 186 8.42 -6.84 -13.83
N THR A 187 8.86 -5.85 -13.04
CA THR A 187 10.28 -5.60 -12.74
C THR A 187 10.64 -5.94 -11.30
N LEU A 188 9.89 -6.85 -10.67
CA LEU A 188 10.26 -7.42 -9.38
C LEU A 188 11.54 -8.23 -9.57
N THR A 189 12.63 -7.70 -9.03
CA THR A 189 13.94 -8.34 -8.98
C THR A 189 14.33 -8.64 -7.55
#